data_AF-A0A960DL43-F1
#
_entry.id   AF-A0A960DL43-F1
#
_cell.length_a   1.000
_cell.length_b   1.000
_cell.length_c   1.000
_cell.angle_alpha   90.00
_cell.angle_beta   90.00
_cell.angle_gamma   90.00
#
_symmetry.space_group_name_H-M   'P 1'
#
loop_
_entity.id
_entity.type
_entity.pdbx_description
1 polymer ?
#
loop_
_entity_poly.entity_id
_entity_poly.type
_entity_poly.pdbx_seq_one_letter_code
_entity_poly.pdbx_strand_id
1 'polypeptide(L)'
;MSGSRDAGKLAVEFLGDRRDLADGDDLTFGRAADLEVDDNQFMHRLVGRFVCREGVWWVQNLGTRSRLELLDVDSGTLVELAPGQQLPIVARTFVVRFTAGPTSYELNGVRSGEPLRADAAGEVVGTATVDFGDVPLSPEQHLLVVALFESKLRTGRIEGGSVMAARLGWSANKFNRKLDVVCEKLHRAGVPGVKGAVGLNADGRRETLLSWALSNGVVTRNDLALVRAATSRVVDPGD
;
A
#
# COMPACT_ATOMS: atom_id res chain seq x y z
N MET A 1 -3.26 24.22 19.90
CA MET A 1 -2.48 23.21 20.65
C MET A 1 -2.74 21.88 19.97
N SER A 2 -1.85 21.46 19.04
CA SER A 2 -2.01 20.22 18.29
C SER A 2 -1.43 19.09 19.14
N GLY A 3 -2.28 18.27 19.74
CA GLY A 3 -1.86 17.11 20.53
C GLY A 3 -1.14 16.12 19.61
N SER A 4 0.13 15.86 19.90
CA SER A 4 0.87 14.75 19.29
C SER A 4 0.12 13.46 19.66
N ARG A 5 -0.43 12.77 18.65
CA ARG A 5 -1.00 11.44 18.84
C ARG A 5 0.16 10.47 18.97
N ASP A 6 0.36 9.94 20.18
CA ASP A 6 1.27 8.82 20.39
C ASP A 6 0.56 7.52 19.99
N ALA A 7 1.01 6.90 18.90
CA ALA A 7 0.50 5.59 18.47
C ALA A 7 0.72 4.51 19.54
N GLY A 8 1.71 4.74 20.41
CA GLY A 8 2.36 3.76 21.25
C GLY A 8 3.17 2.76 20.44
N LYS A 9 3.78 1.82 21.15
CA LYS A 9 4.46 0.67 20.54
C LYS A 9 3.46 -0.41 20.13
N LEU A 10 3.80 -1.14 19.08
CA LEU A 10 3.08 -2.32 18.62
C LEU A 10 3.95 -3.56 18.82
N ALA A 11 3.44 -4.56 19.51
CA ALA A 11 4.07 -5.87 19.59
C ALA A 11 3.27 -6.86 18.73
N VAL A 12 3.96 -7.61 17.89
CA VAL A 12 3.38 -8.68 17.06
C VAL A 12 4.10 -9.98 17.38
N GLU A 13 3.35 -11.06 17.58
CA GLU A 13 3.90 -12.38 17.94
C GLU A 13 3.30 -13.49 17.07
N PHE A 14 4.17 -14.38 16.61
CA PHE A 14 3.79 -15.62 15.93
C PHE A 14 4.61 -16.79 16.49
N LEU A 15 3.93 -17.80 17.07
CA LEU A 15 4.57 -18.99 17.65
C LEU A 15 5.75 -18.68 18.61
N GLY A 16 5.63 -17.63 19.41
CA GLY A 16 6.67 -17.18 20.35
C GLY A 16 7.75 -16.29 19.73
N ASP A 17 7.77 -16.11 18.40
CA ASP A 17 8.61 -15.10 17.76
C ASP A 17 7.95 -13.73 17.82
N ARG A 18 8.44 -12.89 18.73
CA ARG A 18 7.89 -11.58 19.03
C ARG A 18 8.74 -10.47 18.38
N ARG A 19 8.05 -9.51 17.78
CA ARG A 19 8.61 -8.28 17.20
C ARG A 19 7.95 -7.08 17.88
N ASP A 20 8.76 -6.22 18.50
CA ASP A 20 8.30 -4.95 19.06
C ASP A 20 8.67 -3.81 18.11
N LEU A 21 7.70 -2.98 17.78
CA LEU A 21 7.77 -1.91 16.80
C LEU A 21 7.47 -0.56 17.48
N ALA A 22 8.25 0.45 17.12
CA ALA A 22 8.09 1.83 17.52
C ALA A 22 7.57 2.69 16.37
N ASP A 23 7.32 3.97 16.64
CA ASP A 23 6.93 4.92 15.59
C ASP A 23 8.04 5.03 14.52
N GLY A 24 7.64 5.00 13.25
CA GLY A 24 8.54 4.94 12.10
C GLY A 24 9.00 3.53 11.71
N ASP A 25 8.74 2.51 12.54
CA ASP A 25 9.02 1.12 12.17
C ASP A 25 7.90 0.55 11.31
N ASP A 26 8.28 -0.47 10.54
CA ASP A 26 7.35 -1.35 9.87
C ASP A 26 7.77 -2.81 9.97
N LEU A 27 6.79 -3.69 9.83
CA LEU A 27 7.00 -5.14 9.90
C LEU A 27 6.17 -5.83 8.83
N THR A 28 6.86 -6.45 7.88
CA THR A 28 6.21 -7.33 6.92
C THR A 28 6.05 -8.75 7.48
N PHE A 29 4.99 -9.46 7.09
CA PHE A 29 4.79 -10.86 7.44
C PHE A 29 4.38 -11.70 6.22
N GLY A 30 4.84 -12.95 6.18
CA GLY A 30 4.64 -13.89 5.07
C GLY A 30 5.71 -14.99 5.06
N ARG A 31 5.86 -15.75 3.97
CA ARG A 31 6.89 -16.81 3.91
C ARG A 31 8.31 -16.29 3.69
N ALA A 32 8.47 -15.03 3.29
CA ALA A 32 9.75 -14.42 2.97
C ALA A 32 9.66 -12.93 3.27
N ALA A 33 9.49 -12.62 4.55
CA ALA A 33 9.22 -11.30 5.11
C ALA A 33 10.02 -11.13 6.42
N ASP A 34 9.96 -9.96 7.05
CA ASP A 34 10.67 -9.69 8.31
C ASP A 34 10.21 -10.61 9.45
N LEU A 35 8.91 -10.89 9.50
CA LEU A 35 8.31 -11.97 10.28
C LEU A 35 7.97 -13.13 9.35
N GLU A 36 8.87 -14.11 9.30
CA GLU A 36 8.65 -15.34 8.55
C GLU A 36 7.64 -16.23 9.27
N VAL A 37 6.51 -16.49 8.61
CA VAL A 37 5.39 -17.25 9.21
C VAL A 37 5.55 -18.75 8.99
N ASP A 38 5.79 -19.17 7.75
CA ASP A 38 5.92 -20.58 7.35
C ASP A 38 6.46 -20.65 5.91
N ASP A 39 7.10 -21.75 5.51
CA ASP A 39 7.55 -22.01 4.13
C ASP A 39 6.43 -22.62 3.24
N ASN A 40 5.17 -22.37 3.60
CA ASN A 40 4.03 -22.89 2.85
C ASN A 40 4.01 -22.31 1.42
N GLN A 41 4.06 -23.18 0.41
CA GLN A 41 4.10 -22.77 -1.00
C GLN A 41 2.88 -21.94 -1.46
N PHE A 42 1.73 -22.13 -0.80
CA PHE A 42 0.49 -21.40 -1.07
C PHE A 42 0.48 -20.02 -0.40
N MET A 43 1.42 -19.76 0.52
CA MET A 43 1.55 -18.47 1.19
C MET A 43 2.25 -17.47 0.27
N HIS A 44 1.78 -16.23 0.31
CA HIS A 44 2.48 -15.13 -0.35
C HIS A 44 3.82 -14.86 0.36
N ARG A 45 4.82 -14.40 -0.41
CA ARG A 45 6.10 -13.94 0.16
C ARG A 45 5.86 -12.80 1.16
N LEU A 46 5.00 -11.88 0.77
CA LEU A 46 4.45 -10.82 1.61
C LEU A 46 2.93 -11.02 1.66
N VAL A 47 2.41 -11.33 2.84
CA VAL A 47 0.97 -11.46 3.11
C VAL A 47 0.41 -10.12 3.57
N GLY A 48 1.10 -9.44 4.48
CA GLY A 48 0.71 -8.12 4.94
C GLY A 48 1.85 -7.36 5.61
N ARG A 49 1.55 -6.15 6.05
CA ARG A 49 2.48 -5.25 6.73
C ARG A 49 1.80 -4.52 7.88
N PHE A 50 2.51 -4.37 8.99
CA PHE A 50 2.20 -3.44 10.06
C PHE A 50 3.05 -2.18 9.90
N VAL A 51 2.44 -1.00 9.97
CA VAL A 51 3.16 0.27 9.82
C VAL A 51 2.52 1.36 10.66
N CYS A 52 3.33 2.23 11.27
CA CYS A 52 2.84 3.42 11.94
C CYS A 52 2.80 4.62 10.97
N ARG A 53 1.65 5.30 10.88
CA ARG A 53 1.49 6.54 10.09
C ARG A 53 0.63 7.53 10.85
N GLU A 54 1.12 8.76 10.96
CA GLU A 54 0.41 9.87 11.62
C GLU A 54 -0.06 9.55 13.05
N GLY A 55 0.74 8.77 13.78
CA GLY A 55 0.40 8.36 15.15
C GLY A 55 -0.66 7.26 15.23
N VAL A 56 -0.86 6.48 14.16
CA VAL A 56 -1.80 5.35 14.10
C VAL A 56 -1.11 4.13 13.51
N TRP A 57 -1.30 2.96 14.14
CA TRP A 57 -0.86 1.68 13.57
C TRP A 57 -1.85 1.19 12.53
N TRP A 58 -1.35 0.72 11.40
CA TRP A 58 -2.14 0.18 10.30
C TRP A 58 -1.73 -1.25 10.02
N VAL A 59 -2.71 -2.09 9.69
CA VAL A 59 -2.48 -3.38 9.03
C VAL A 59 -2.85 -3.24 7.56
N GLN A 60 -1.96 -3.68 6.68
CA GLN A 60 -2.13 -3.64 5.23
C GLN A 60 -2.15 -5.06 4.68
N ASN A 61 -3.13 -5.39 3.84
CA ASN A 61 -3.17 -6.64 3.10
C ASN A 61 -2.36 -6.48 1.79
N LEU A 62 -1.19 -7.09 1.73
CA LEU A 62 -0.30 -7.09 0.55
C LEU A 62 -0.48 -8.34 -0.32
N GLY A 63 -1.29 -9.30 0.13
CA GLY A 63 -1.64 -10.49 -0.63
C GLY A 63 -2.46 -10.13 -1.88
N THR A 64 -2.32 -10.92 -2.94
CA THR A 64 -3.08 -10.69 -4.19
C THR A 64 -4.42 -11.44 -4.24
N ARG A 65 -4.60 -12.43 -3.36
CA ARG A 65 -5.77 -13.33 -3.36
C ARG A 65 -6.27 -13.64 -1.96
N SER A 66 -5.39 -13.76 -0.98
CA SER A 66 -5.77 -14.02 0.41
C SER A 66 -6.38 -12.78 1.06
N ARG A 67 -7.47 -12.98 1.78
CA ARG A 67 -8.04 -11.98 2.68
C ARG A 67 -7.35 -12.06 4.03
N LEU A 68 -7.28 -10.93 4.72
CA LEU A 68 -6.93 -10.91 6.14
C LEU A 68 -8.19 -10.65 6.95
N GLU A 69 -8.23 -11.14 8.17
CA GLU A 69 -9.24 -10.76 9.14
C GLU A 69 -8.52 -10.15 10.34
N LEU A 70 -8.99 -9.00 10.81
CA LEU A 70 -8.54 -8.35 12.03
C LEU A 70 -9.62 -8.53 13.08
N LEU A 71 -9.33 -9.33 14.09
CA LEU A 71 -10.18 -9.55 15.26
C LEU A 71 -9.71 -8.64 16.40
N ASP A 72 -10.58 -7.79 16.90
CA ASP A 72 -10.42 -7.13 18.19
C ASP A 72 -10.78 -8.12 19.30
N VAL A 73 -9.80 -8.48 20.13
CA VAL A 73 -9.98 -9.50 21.19
C VAL A 73 -10.86 -8.98 22.32
N ASP A 74 -10.80 -7.67 22.60
CA ASP A 74 -11.52 -7.08 23.72
C ASP A 74 -13.01 -6.91 23.39
N SER A 75 -13.33 -6.49 22.15
CA SER A 75 -14.72 -6.28 21.71
C SER A 75 -15.35 -7.49 20.99
N GLY A 76 -14.53 -8.43 20.52
CA GLY A 76 -14.97 -9.53 19.65
C GLY A 76 -15.30 -9.11 18.21
N THR A 77 -15.04 -7.85 17.85
CA THR A 77 -15.32 -7.33 16.51
C THR A 77 -14.34 -7.92 15.50
N LEU A 78 -14.87 -8.47 14.41
CA LEU A 78 -14.09 -8.99 13.29
C LEU A 78 -14.29 -8.09 12.08
N VAL A 79 -13.20 -7.67 11.46
CA VAL A 79 -13.23 -6.92 10.20
C VAL A 79 -12.38 -7.64 9.17
N GLU A 80 -12.93 -7.82 7.98
CA GLU A 80 -12.21 -8.42 6.86
C GLU A 80 -11.51 -7.35 6.02
N LEU A 81 -10.27 -7.62 5.61
CA LEU A 81 -9.48 -6.82 4.69
C LEU A 81 -9.28 -7.60 3.39
N ALA A 82 -9.88 -7.11 2.32
CA ALA A 82 -9.61 -7.61 0.97
C ALA A 82 -8.17 -7.30 0.53
N PRO A 83 -7.64 -8.02 -0.47
CA PRO A 83 -6.37 -7.69 -1.12
C PRO A 83 -6.21 -6.19 -1.43
N GLY A 84 -5.08 -5.60 -1.03
CA GLY A 84 -4.77 -4.19 -1.23
C GLY A 84 -5.47 -3.20 -0.29
N GLN A 85 -6.30 -3.67 0.64
CA GLN A 85 -6.90 -2.82 1.67
C GLN A 85 -5.98 -2.64 2.89
N GLN A 86 -6.25 -1.57 3.63
CA GLN A 86 -5.60 -1.29 4.91
C GLN A 86 -6.63 -0.83 5.94
N LEU A 87 -6.39 -1.15 7.21
CA LEU A 87 -7.23 -0.71 8.32
C LEU A 87 -6.38 -0.18 9.47
N PRO A 88 -6.87 0.87 10.16
CA PRO A 88 -6.25 1.31 11.39
C PRO A 88 -6.51 0.28 12.50
N ILE A 89 -5.47 -0.04 13.25
CA ILE A 89 -5.52 -0.93 14.41
C ILE A 89 -5.88 -0.08 15.62
N VAL A 90 -7.18 0.04 15.86
CA VAL A 90 -7.71 0.75 17.04
C VAL A 90 -7.68 -0.11 18.29
N ALA A 91 -7.81 -1.42 18.12
CA ALA A 91 -7.82 -2.42 19.19
C ALA A 91 -6.50 -2.40 19.99
N ARG A 92 -6.60 -2.62 21.30
CA ARG A 92 -5.43 -2.79 22.18
C ARG A 92 -4.85 -4.19 21.98
N THR A 93 -5.70 -5.20 21.98
CA THR A 93 -5.32 -6.60 21.75
C THR A 93 -6.06 -7.09 20.52
N PHE A 94 -5.35 -7.64 19.55
CA PHE A 94 -5.95 -8.10 18.30
C PHE A 94 -5.30 -9.38 17.78
N VAL A 95 -6.00 -10.05 16.87
CA VAL A 95 -5.49 -11.18 16.10
C VAL A 95 -5.65 -10.88 14.62
N VAL A 96 -4.56 -11.05 13.85
CA VAL A 96 -4.63 -11.07 12.38
C VAL A 96 -4.70 -12.51 11.91
N ARG A 97 -5.75 -12.86 11.18
CA ARG A 97 -5.96 -14.19 10.61
C ARG A 97 -5.87 -14.16 9.11
N PHE A 98 -5.33 -15.23 8.53
CA PHE A 98 -5.38 -15.45 7.09
C PHE A 98 -5.22 -16.92 6.74
N THR A 99 -5.57 -17.26 5.51
CA THR A 99 -5.44 -18.62 4.98
C THR A 99 -4.44 -18.68 3.83
N ALA A 100 -3.65 -19.75 3.82
CA ALA A 100 -2.78 -20.11 2.70
C ALA A 100 -2.96 -21.60 2.37
N GLY A 101 -3.71 -21.87 1.30
CA GLY A 101 -4.11 -23.23 0.95
C GLY A 101 -5.05 -23.80 2.02
N PRO A 102 -4.78 -25.00 2.58
CA PRO A 102 -5.61 -25.61 3.61
C PRO A 102 -5.31 -25.11 5.03
N THR A 103 -4.27 -24.28 5.21
CA THR A 103 -3.78 -23.88 6.54
C THR A 103 -4.22 -22.47 6.89
N SER A 104 -4.71 -22.30 8.12
CA SER A 104 -5.01 -21.00 8.71
C SER A 104 -3.90 -20.58 9.66
N TYR A 105 -3.55 -19.30 9.62
CA TYR A 105 -2.50 -18.70 10.43
C TYR A 105 -3.07 -17.56 11.26
N GLU A 106 -2.52 -17.37 12.45
CA GLU A 106 -2.93 -16.32 13.39
C GLU A 106 -1.70 -15.62 13.95
N LEU A 107 -1.69 -14.29 13.88
CA LEU A 107 -0.67 -13.44 14.51
C LEU A 107 -1.32 -12.67 15.64
N ASN A 108 -0.71 -12.71 16.82
CA ASN A 108 -1.20 -11.98 17.99
C ASN A 108 -0.56 -10.60 18.05
N GLY A 109 -1.36 -9.58 18.34
CA GLY A 109 -0.90 -8.20 18.39
C GLY A 109 -1.34 -7.48 19.66
N VAL A 110 -0.43 -6.68 20.23
CA VAL A 110 -0.70 -5.82 21.39
C VAL A 110 -0.17 -4.42 21.14
N ARG A 111 -1.05 -3.43 21.22
CA ARG A 111 -0.73 -2.00 21.13
C ARG A 111 -0.69 -1.37 22.52
N SER A 112 0.37 -0.62 22.82
CA SER A 112 0.56 -0.01 24.14
C SER A 112 0.00 1.40 24.28
N GLY A 113 -0.21 2.13 23.18
CA GLY A 113 -0.62 3.54 23.17
C GLY A 113 -2.01 3.82 23.75
N GLU A 114 -2.39 5.10 23.76
CA GLU A 114 -3.72 5.51 24.22
C GLU A 114 -4.83 4.87 23.35
N PRO A 115 -6.00 4.53 23.92
CA PRO A 115 -7.12 4.04 23.14
C PRO A 115 -7.49 5.06 22.06
N LEU A 116 -7.36 4.68 20.78
CA LEU A 116 -7.97 5.48 19.73
C LEU A 116 -9.49 5.28 19.81
N ARG A 117 -10.24 6.39 19.89
CA ARG A 117 -11.70 6.32 19.70
C ARG A 117 -11.99 5.87 18.28
N ALA A 118 -13.00 5.01 18.10
CA ALA A 118 -13.44 4.53 16.79
C ALA A 118 -13.80 5.68 15.82
N ASP A 119 -14.08 6.88 16.34
CA ASP A 119 -14.29 8.12 15.59
C ASP A 119 -13.05 8.59 14.80
N ALA A 120 -11.86 8.04 15.09
CA ALA A 120 -10.67 8.17 14.27
C ALA A 120 -10.69 7.28 13.02
N ALA A 121 -11.70 6.41 12.87
CA ALA A 121 -12.16 5.90 11.58
C ALA A 121 -12.88 7.00 10.79
N GLY A 122 -12.31 8.20 10.79
CA GLY A 122 -12.62 9.20 9.78
C GLY A 122 -12.49 8.51 8.43
N GLU A 123 -13.55 8.65 7.64
CA GLU A 123 -13.65 8.26 6.25
C GLU A 123 -12.27 8.17 5.62
N VAL A 124 -11.91 7.00 5.09
CA VAL A 124 -10.63 6.68 4.45
C VAL A 124 -10.07 7.91 3.72
N VAL A 125 -9.24 8.70 4.40
CA VAL A 125 -8.55 9.87 3.84
C VAL A 125 -7.07 9.52 3.86
N GLY A 126 -6.65 8.85 2.78
CA GLY A 126 -5.25 8.72 2.43
C GLY A 126 -4.68 10.10 2.10
N THR A 127 -4.02 10.74 3.06
CA THR A 127 -3.19 11.91 2.83
C THR A 127 -2.03 11.97 3.81
N ALA A 128 -1.00 11.14 3.62
CA ALA A 128 0.37 11.48 4.01
C ALA A 128 1.35 10.48 3.41
N THR A 129 2.42 11.05 2.82
CA THR A 129 3.68 10.45 2.38
C THR A 129 3.66 8.92 2.38
N VAL A 130 3.19 8.35 1.27
CA VAL A 130 2.86 6.94 1.21
C VAL A 130 4.16 6.13 1.17
N ASP A 131 4.39 5.30 2.18
CA ASP A 131 5.31 4.17 2.03
C ASP A 131 4.61 3.09 1.18
N PHE A 132 4.87 3.16 -0.12
CA PHE A 132 4.27 2.35 -1.18
C PHE A 132 4.85 0.93 -1.25
N GLY A 133 4.51 0.05 -0.30
CA GLY A 133 5.05 -1.33 -0.26
C GLY A 133 6.59 -1.40 -0.16
N ASP A 134 7.16 -2.58 -0.39
CA ASP A 134 8.62 -2.87 -0.32
C ASP A 134 9.49 -2.12 -1.37
N VAL A 135 8.88 -1.26 -2.19
CA VAL A 135 9.60 -0.49 -3.22
C VAL A 135 9.32 1.00 -3.03
N PRO A 136 10.20 1.77 -2.36
CA PRO A 136 9.99 3.19 -2.18
C PRO A 136 9.90 3.90 -3.55
N LEU A 137 8.71 4.43 -3.84
CA LEU A 137 8.44 5.25 -5.02
C LEU A 137 8.63 6.71 -4.65
N SER A 138 9.41 7.44 -5.46
CA SER A 138 9.51 8.90 -5.31
C SER A 138 8.15 9.57 -5.56
N PRO A 139 7.89 10.79 -5.04
CA PRO A 139 6.63 11.52 -5.27
C PRO A 139 6.25 11.65 -6.75
N GLU A 140 7.23 11.85 -7.63
CA GLU A 140 6.99 11.88 -9.07
C GLU A 140 6.69 10.48 -9.64
N GLN A 141 7.25 9.40 -9.09
CA GLN A 141 6.88 8.04 -9.51
C GLN A 141 5.45 7.71 -9.07
N HIS A 142 5.03 8.17 -7.90
CA HIS A 142 3.65 8.07 -7.45
C HIS A 142 2.68 8.82 -8.39
N LEU A 143 2.98 10.08 -8.71
CA LEU A 143 2.16 10.88 -9.65
C LEU A 143 1.95 10.19 -10.99
N LEU A 144 2.95 9.46 -11.49
CA LEU A 144 2.83 8.65 -12.69
C LEU A 144 1.78 7.53 -12.52
N VAL A 145 1.80 6.80 -11.41
CA VAL A 145 0.85 5.72 -11.13
C VAL A 145 -0.56 6.28 -10.95
N VAL A 146 -0.70 7.43 -10.27
CA VAL A 146 -1.98 8.12 -10.12
C VAL A 146 -2.55 8.56 -11.47
N ALA A 147 -1.72 9.07 -12.38
CA ALA A 147 -2.16 9.45 -13.73
C ALA A 147 -2.67 8.25 -14.55
N LEU A 148 -2.04 7.07 -14.39
CA LEU A 148 -2.53 5.82 -14.98
C LEU A 148 -3.91 5.43 -14.43
N PHE A 149 -4.08 5.55 -13.11
CA PHE A 149 -5.34 5.25 -12.43
C PHE A 149 -6.46 6.23 -12.83
N GLU A 150 -6.17 7.53 -12.87
CA GLU A 150 -7.10 8.56 -13.33
C GLU A 150 -7.57 8.29 -14.76
N SER A 151 -6.64 8.01 -15.67
CA SER A 151 -6.96 7.68 -17.07
C SER A 151 -7.91 6.50 -17.16
N LYS A 152 -7.62 5.42 -16.43
CA LYS A 152 -8.44 4.20 -16.41
C LYS A 152 -9.85 4.48 -15.87
N LEU A 153 -9.96 5.29 -14.83
CA LEU A 153 -11.25 5.68 -14.25
C LEU A 153 -12.06 6.58 -15.18
N ARG A 154 -11.41 7.55 -15.84
CA ARG A 154 -12.07 8.56 -16.68
C ARG A 154 -12.52 8.00 -18.03
N THR A 155 -11.73 7.11 -18.62
CA THR A 155 -11.93 6.68 -20.02
C THR A 155 -12.18 5.18 -20.18
N GLY A 156 -12.12 4.40 -19.09
CA GLY A 156 -12.17 2.94 -19.12
C GLY A 156 -10.89 2.27 -19.63
N ARG A 157 -9.91 3.03 -20.12
CA ARG A 157 -8.63 2.55 -20.68
C ARG A 157 -7.44 3.40 -20.24
N ILE A 158 -6.23 2.88 -20.43
CA ILE A 158 -5.02 3.66 -20.19
C ILE A 158 -4.64 4.41 -21.47
N GLU A 159 -4.79 5.73 -21.45
CA GLU A 159 -4.46 6.63 -22.57
C GLU A 159 -2.95 6.65 -22.85
N GLY A 160 -2.56 7.13 -24.04
CA GLY A 160 -1.15 7.20 -24.42
C GLY A 160 -0.29 8.06 -23.49
N GLY A 161 0.98 7.69 -23.32
CA GLY A 161 1.92 8.36 -22.41
C GLY A 161 2.03 9.88 -22.61
N SER A 162 1.87 10.38 -23.83
CA SER A 162 1.86 11.81 -24.14
C SER A 162 0.66 12.55 -23.53
N VAL A 163 -0.52 11.93 -23.50
CA VAL A 163 -1.75 12.52 -22.94
C VAL A 163 -1.63 12.64 -21.43
N MET A 164 -1.14 11.59 -20.77
CA MET A 164 -0.93 11.58 -19.32
C MET A 164 0.23 12.48 -18.90
N ALA A 165 1.29 12.56 -19.71
CA ALA A 165 2.40 13.47 -19.50
C ALA A 165 1.94 14.94 -19.55
N ALA A 166 1.11 15.29 -20.54
CA ALA A 166 0.55 16.64 -20.65
C ALA A 166 -0.27 17.02 -19.42
N ARG A 167 -1.04 16.08 -18.85
CA ARG A 167 -1.78 16.31 -17.59
C ARG A 167 -0.89 16.53 -16.38
N LEU A 168 0.27 15.90 -16.34
CA LEU A 168 1.25 16.08 -15.27
C LEU A 168 2.19 17.28 -15.48
N GLY A 169 2.04 18.01 -16.60
CA GLY A 169 2.99 19.07 -16.98
C GLY A 169 4.38 18.55 -17.37
N TRP A 170 4.47 17.30 -17.81
CA TRP A 170 5.74 16.64 -18.16
C TRP A 170 5.88 16.45 -19.67
N SER A 171 7.13 16.33 -20.12
CA SER A 171 7.40 15.83 -21.48
C SER A 171 7.11 14.33 -21.57
N ALA A 172 6.69 13.86 -22.75
CA ALA A 172 6.47 12.43 -23.01
C ALA A 172 7.71 11.58 -22.68
N ASN A 173 8.91 12.11 -22.96
CA ASN A 173 10.18 11.46 -22.61
C ASN A 173 10.40 11.35 -21.10
N LYS A 174 10.05 12.37 -20.31
CA LYS A 174 10.14 12.31 -18.84
C LYS A 174 9.20 11.25 -18.28
N PHE A 175 7.97 11.17 -18.81
CA PHE A 175 6.99 10.17 -18.40
C PHE A 175 7.46 8.74 -18.70
N ASN A 176 7.88 8.48 -19.95
CA ASN A 176 8.36 7.15 -20.35
C ASN A 176 9.60 6.71 -19.54
N ARG A 177 10.56 7.62 -19.32
CA ARG A 177 11.73 7.32 -18.49
C ARG A 177 11.35 6.96 -17.06
N LYS A 178 10.37 7.64 -16.46
CA LYS A 178 9.89 7.31 -15.11
C LYS A 178 9.15 5.99 -15.07
N LEU A 179 8.33 5.70 -16.08
CA LEU A 179 7.65 4.41 -16.22
C LEU A 179 8.68 3.27 -16.23
N ASP A 180 9.73 3.41 -17.04
CA ASP A 180 10.79 2.40 -17.17
C ASP A 180 11.53 2.17 -15.85
N VAL A 181 11.91 3.26 -15.17
CA VAL A 181 12.59 3.17 -13.87
C VAL A 181 11.70 2.48 -12.82
N VAL A 182 10.39 2.72 -12.83
CA VAL A 182 9.47 2.05 -11.89
C VAL A 182 9.32 0.57 -12.23
N CYS A 183 9.12 0.22 -13.50
CA CYS A 183 9.06 -1.18 -13.93
C CYS A 183 10.35 -1.95 -13.57
N GLU A 184 11.51 -1.33 -13.75
CA GLU A 184 12.81 -1.89 -13.36
C GLU A 184 12.94 -2.10 -11.85
N LYS A 185 12.47 -1.13 -11.05
CA LYS A 185 12.45 -1.28 -9.58
C LYS A 185 11.57 -2.46 -9.15
N LEU A 186 10.37 -2.58 -9.72
CA LEU A 186 9.46 -3.69 -9.44
C LEU A 186 10.02 -5.04 -9.90
N HIS A 187 10.75 -5.05 -11.02
CA HIS A 187 11.44 -6.25 -11.51
C HIS A 187 12.51 -6.72 -10.52
N ARG A 188 13.36 -5.81 -10.03
CA ARG A 188 14.41 -6.13 -9.03
C ARG A 188 13.82 -6.59 -7.70
N ALA A 189 12.67 -6.06 -7.32
CA ALA A 189 11.93 -6.47 -6.12
C ALA A 189 11.22 -7.83 -6.27
N GLY A 190 11.31 -8.49 -7.44
CA GLY A 190 10.77 -9.85 -7.63
C GLY A 190 9.24 -9.92 -7.75
N VAL A 191 8.58 -8.81 -8.11
CA VAL A 191 7.13 -8.73 -8.24
C VAL A 191 6.62 -9.65 -9.39
N PRO A 192 5.71 -10.61 -9.12
CA PRO A 192 5.12 -11.48 -10.14
C PRO A 192 4.34 -10.67 -11.19
N GLY A 193 4.49 -11.00 -12.48
CA GLY A 193 3.85 -10.29 -13.60
C GLY A 193 4.72 -9.20 -14.25
N VAL A 194 5.67 -8.62 -13.52
CA VAL A 194 6.61 -7.61 -14.06
C VAL A 194 7.76 -8.26 -14.85
N LYS A 195 8.11 -9.52 -14.55
CA LYS A 195 9.11 -10.30 -15.32
C LYS A 195 8.74 -10.45 -16.81
N GLY A 196 7.45 -10.45 -17.15
CA GLY A 196 6.98 -10.44 -18.54
C GLY A 196 6.90 -9.03 -19.16
N ALA A 197 6.83 -7.98 -18.33
CA ALA A 197 6.67 -6.60 -18.77
C ALA A 197 7.96 -5.95 -19.30
N VAL A 198 9.13 -6.50 -18.94
CA VAL A 198 10.45 -6.06 -19.44
C VAL A 198 10.59 -6.25 -20.97
N GLY A 199 9.68 -7.00 -21.61
CA GLY A 199 9.58 -7.13 -23.08
C GLY A 199 8.29 -6.58 -23.69
N LEU A 200 7.40 -5.97 -22.91
CA LEU A 200 6.12 -5.45 -23.42
C LEU A 200 6.29 -4.07 -24.08
N ASN A 201 5.42 -3.81 -25.06
CA ASN A 201 5.22 -2.46 -25.57
C ASN A 201 4.79 -1.50 -24.43
N ALA A 202 4.86 -0.19 -24.68
CA ALA A 202 4.60 0.82 -23.65
C ALA A 202 3.22 0.68 -22.99
N ASP A 203 2.26 0.05 -23.66
CA ASP A 203 0.89 -0.15 -23.22
C ASP A 203 0.80 -1.28 -22.19
N GLY A 204 1.42 -2.43 -22.48
CA GLY A 204 1.47 -3.55 -21.54
C GLY A 204 2.24 -3.23 -20.25
N ARG A 205 3.29 -2.40 -20.32
CA ARG A 205 4.01 -1.90 -19.13
C ARG A 205 3.11 -1.07 -18.22
N ARG A 206 2.28 -0.20 -18.80
CA ARG A 206 1.35 0.66 -18.08
C ARG A 206 0.23 -0.13 -17.41
N GLU A 207 -0.34 -1.11 -18.10
CA GLU A 207 -1.36 -2.00 -17.54
C GLU A 207 -0.81 -2.85 -16.40
N THR A 208 0.39 -3.41 -16.56
CA THR A 208 1.04 -4.19 -15.51
C THR A 208 1.31 -3.34 -14.27
N LEU A 209 1.83 -2.12 -14.45
CA LEU A 209 2.09 -1.20 -13.35
C LEU A 209 0.80 -0.78 -12.62
N LEU A 210 -0.26 -0.45 -13.36
CA LEU A 210 -1.53 -0.08 -12.76
C LEU A 210 -2.18 -1.25 -12.03
N SER A 211 -2.16 -2.45 -12.62
CA SER A 211 -2.67 -3.65 -12.00
C SER A 211 -1.93 -3.93 -10.69
N TRP A 212 -0.60 -3.87 -10.70
CA TRP A 212 0.21 -4.03 -9.48
C TRP A 212 -0.14 -2.97 -8.43
N ALA A 213 -0.25 -1.71 -8.83
CA ALA A 213 -0.55 -0.62 -7.92
C ALA A 213 -1.93 -0.77 -7.26
N LEU A 214 -2.94 -1.20 -8.02
CA LEU A 214 -4.26 -1.49 -7.50
C LEU A 214 -4.25 -2.68 -6.54
N SER A 215 -3.54 -3.76 -6.90
CA SER A 215 -3.45 -4.96 -6.07
C SER A 215 -2.72 -4.73 -4.74
N ASN A 216 -1.86 -3.71 -4.65
CA ASN A 216 -1.07 -3.40 -3.46
C ASN A 216 -1.54 -2.12 -2.73
N GLY A 217 -2.71 -1.57 -3.11
CA GLY A 217 -3.25 -0.35 -2.49
C GLY A 217 -2.37 0.90 -2.68
N VAL A 218 -1.48 0.89 -3.68
CA VAL A 218 -0.50 1.95 -3.97
C VAL A 218 -1.19 3.21 -4.49
N VAL A 219 -2.39 3.09 -5.05
CA VAL A 219 -3.20 4.22 -5.51
C VAL A 219 -4.68 4.05 -5.19
N THR A 220 -5.32 5.14 -4.77
CA THR A 220 -6.73 5.22 -4.39
C THR A 220 -7.43 6.39 -5.10
N ARG A 221 -8.76 6.50 -4.97
CA ARG A 221 -9.52 7.63 -5.53
C ARG A 221 -9.13 8.98 -4.91
N ASN A 222 -8.63 9.00 -3.69
CA ASN A 222 -8.22 10.24 -3.04
C ASN A 222 -6.93 10.81 -3.64
N ASP A 223 -6.06 9.93 -4.14
CA ASP A 223 -4.81 10.34 -4.79
C ASP A 223 -5.05 11.13 -6.08
N LEU A 224 -6.26 11.06 -6.67
CA LEU A 224 -6.65 11.86 -7.84
C LEU A 224 -6.52 13.37 -7.59
N ALA A 225 -6.60 13.82 -6.33
CA ALA A 225 -6.34 15.21 -5.96
C ALA A 225 -4.90 15.65 -6.27
N LEU A 226 -3.93 14.72 -6.26
CA LEU A 226 -2.52 15.00 -6.57
C LEU A 226 -2.31 15.35 -8.04
N VAL A 227 -3.03 14.72 -8.97
CA VAL A 227 -2.96 15.08 -10.40
C VAL A 227 -3.61 16.44 -10.64
N ARG A 228 -4.72 16.74 -9.96
CA ARG A 228 -5.35 18.07 -10.01
C ARG A 228 -4.41 19.17 -9.49
N ALA A 229 -3.71 18.92 -8.39
CA ALA A 229 -2.72 19.83 -7.82
C ALA A 229 -1.47 19.99 -8.70
N ALA A 230 -1.03 18.93 -9.38
CA ALA A 230 0.04 19.00 -10.37
C ALA A 230 -0.40 19.78 -11.61
N THR A 231 -1.65 19.61 -12.04
CA THR A 231 -2.23 20.35 -13.18
C THR A 231 -2.35 21.84 -12.84
N SER A 232 -2.80 22.22 -11.63
CA SER A 232 -2.96 23.62 -11.25
C SER A 232 -1.63 24.38 -11.12
N ARG A 233 -0.52 23.69 -10.78
CA ARG A 233 0.84 24.27 -10.83
C ARG A 233 1.33 24.60 -12.25
N VAL A 234 0.70 24.01 -13.27
CA VAL A 234 1.01 24.29 -14.69
C VAL A 234 0.16 25.45 -15.22
N VAL A 235 -0.94 25.79 -14.53
CA VAL A 235 -1.90 26.83 -14.93
C VAL A 235 -1.60 28.19 -14.28
N ASP A 236 -0.46 28.33 -13.59
CA ASP A 236 0.07 29.64 -13.21
C ASP A 236 1.24 30.03 -14.13
N PRO A 237 0.98 30.53 -15.35
CA PRO A 237 1.90 31.44 -15.99
C PRO A 237 1.65 32.82 -15.37
N GLY A 238 2.42 33.17 -14.35
CA GLY A 238 2.58 34.57 -13.97
C GLY A 238 3.27 35.32 -15.11
N ASP A 239 2.54 36.30 -15.66
CA ASP A 239 2.90 37.36 -16.63
C ASP A 239 3.41 36.97 -18.03
#